data_AF-A0A0F9Z8Q6-F1
#
_entry.id   AF-A0A0F9Z8Q6-F1
#
_cell.length_a   1.000
_cell.length_b   1.000
_cell.length_c   1.000
_cell.angle_alpha   90.00
_cell.angle_beta   90.00
_cell.angle_gamma   90.00
#
_symmetry.space_group_name_H-M   'P 1'
#
loop_
_entity.id
_entity.type
_entity.pdbx_description
1 polymer ?
#
loop_
_entity_poly.entity_id
_entity_poly.type
_entity_poly.pdbx_seq_one_letter_code
_entity_poly.pdbx_strand_id
1 'polypeptide(L)'
;MSLFSCLSWAALFTLVGADNYKEPFRPQYHFSPAKNWINDPNGLVFHKDKYHMFYQYNPTGNVWGNISWGHAVSDDLLHWSELPIALDAFRAAPLGPLTELYYSGSAVVDSGQSSGFGNKRQTPLVAVYTSQYTKDMTLPSNQTVRNGQESQSIAYSLDDGLTWSEYEGNPVILGPPSAYSDQYQNFRDPFVFWYATGQHWVMIVSLTQEHRILLYKSSDLKEWTNTGDFGSVNAVSGAWECPGLFPLPVDGNDHDIKWVLMVGINPGAVAIPQGSGTQYFIGTFDGSNFTADPGTILPSPVPAHYTVYEDWNETSFAASSWTPTGDFVGEGPEGGTVLTLWSKGDGDIGSLTSSNFTITSKYVQFQIGCCSNPANVSAYRTPQDIETTINLLVSGEVVRSTTGVDWGPDFYAATSWNGVADEKRIAIGWINNWAYGADIPTSPWRSAMSIPRKLELKAVQGKTQLVQQPQPRLSPLERGKPLQQRFWRNMSPGNIALPLSVKSVDAELTFHAGKNPKETGIGLRQGSDGAAIRVGYDFATAQMFVDRSADSQDVSFSSLFPSIYYAPLSADHDGIVKLRILLDWSSVEVFGGLGESAITAQIFRPDSDLGVSVFSTGDAHSVSLKLRTVRSVW
;
A
#
# COMPACT_ATOMS: atom_id res chain seq x y z
N MET A 1 5.70 70.77 -6.55
CA MET A 1 4.42 70.21 -7.04
C MET A 1 4.75 69.13 -8.06
N SER A 2 4.66 67.86 -7.66
CA SER A 2 4.47 66.71 -8.56
C SER A 2 4.25 65.48 -7.68
N LEU A 3 3.09 64.84 -7.84
CA LEU A 3 2.68 63.62 -7.14
C LEU A 3 3.50 62.43 -7.66
N PHE A 4 4.04 61.62 -6.75
CA PHE A 4 4.52 60.27 -7.07
C PHE A 4 3.41 59.25 -6.80
N SER A 5 3.12 58.46 -7.83
CA SER A 5 2.09 57.43 -7.92
C SER A 5 2.43 56.18 -7.12
N CYS A 6 1.50 55.75 -6.27
CA CYS A 6 1.41 54.38 -5.75
C CYS A 6 1.01 53.43 -6.90
N LEU A 7 1.85 52.44 -7.20
CA LEU A 7 1.47 51.26 -7.97
C LEU A 7 1.32 50.09 -7.00
N SER A 8 0.07 49.73 -6.73
CA SER A 8 -0.35 48.51 -6.04
C SER A 8 -0.06 47.29 -6.91
N TRP A 9 0.72 46.35 -6.39
CA TRP A 9 0.84 45.00 -6.93
C TRP A 9 -0.47 44.24 -6.66
N ALA A 10 -1.26 44.02 -7.71
CA ALA A 10 -2.34 43.04 -7.68
C ALA A 10 -1.72 41.66 -8.00
N ALA A 11 -1.70 40.76 -7.03
CA ALA A 11 -1.45 39.35 -7.26
C ALA A 11 -2.56 38.81 -8.17
N LEU A 12 -2.19 38.33 -9.36
CA LEU A 12 -3.08 37.56 -10.20
C LEU A 12 -3.33 36.22 -9.52
N PHE A 13 -4.43 36.10 -8.79
CA PHE A 13 -5.04 34.81 -8.52
C PHE A 13 -5.52 34.24 -9.85
N THR A 14 -4.79 33.28 -10.40
CA THR A 14 -5.38 32.37 -11.38
C THR A 14 -6.44 31.55 -10.65
N LEU A 15 -7.71 31.95 -10.81
CA LEU A 15 -8.83 31.06 -10.58
C LEU A 15 -8.63 29.85 -11.50
N VAL A 16 -8.17 28.75 -10.92
CA VAL A 16 -8.26 27.43 -11.55
C VAL A 16 -9.74 27.23 -11.85
N GLY A 17 -10.06 26.97 -13.12
CA GLY A 17 -11.44 26.66 -13.51
C GLY A 17 -11.96 25.53 -12.62
N ALA A 18 -13.24 25.57 -12.27
CA ALA A 18 -13.86 24.53 -11.45
C ALA A 18 -13.86 23.20 -12.23
N ASP A 19 -12.77 22.44 -12.12
CA ASP A 19 -12.75 21.03 -12.45
C ASP A 19 -13.81 20.39 -11.56
N ASN A 20 -14.83 19.81 -12.18
CA ASN A 20 -16.03 19.41 -11.44
C ASN A 20 -15.91 18.01 -10.82
N TYR A 21 -14.75 17.35 -10.95
CA TYR A 21 -14.43 16.00 -10.47
C TYR A 21 -15.52 14.96 -10.81
N LYS A 22 -16.16 15.07 -11.99
CA LYS A 22 -17.22 14.15 -12.47
C LYS A 22 -16.78 13.27 -13.64
N GLU A 23 -15.49 13.22 -13.94
CA GLU A 23 -14.98 12.38 -15.01
C GLU A 23 -15.21 10.89 -14.71
N PRO A 24 -15.31 10.04 -15.75
CA PRO A 24 -15.31 8.59 -15.55
C PRO A 24 -14.16 8.15 -14.64
N PHE A 25 -14.46 7.17 -13.79
CA PHE A 25 -13.52 6.61 -12.81
C PHE A 25 -13.02 7.58 -11.73
N ARG A 26 -13.38 8.87 -11.74
CA ARG A 26 -12.96 9.84 -10.71
C ARG A 26 -13.47 9.42 -9.33
N PRO A 27 -12.61 9.07 -8.36
CA PRO A 27 -13.03 8.77 -7.00
C PRO A 27 -13.73 9.98 -6.40
N GLN A 28 -14.80 9.74 -5.67
CA GLN A 28 -15.64 10.79 -5.10
C GLN A 28 -15.35 11.04 -3.62
N TYR A 29 -14.60 10.16 -2.95
CA TYR A 29 -14.19 10.38 -1.56
C TYR A 29 -12.74 9.94 -1.29
N HIS A 30 -11.96 9.76 -2.35
CA HIS A 30 -10.51 9.61 -2.31
C HIS A 30 -9.85 10.80 -3.00
N PHE A 31 -8.70 11.24 -2.49
CA PHE A 31 -7.98 12.33 -3.13
C PHE A 31 -7.40 11.89 -4.48
N SER A 32 -7.58 12.73 -5.50
CA SER A 32 -6.85 12.70 -6.76
C SER A 32 -6.55 14.13 -7.18
N PRO A 33 -5.45 14.42 -7.91
CA PRO A 33 -5.19 15.77 -8.37
C PRO A 33 -6.27 16.16 -9.39
N ALA A 34 -6.51 17.46 -9.57
CA ALA A 34 -7.42 17.92 -10.60
C ALA A 34 -7.05 17.35 -11.99
N LYS A 35 -5.75 17.29 -12.29
CA LYS A 35 -5.17 16.76 -13.52
C LYS A 35 -3.80 16.11 -13.27
N ASN A 36 -3.28 15.46 -14.30
CA ASN A 36 -1.95 14.87 -14.37
C ASN A 36 -1.69 13.70 -13.40
N TRP A 37 -0.43 13.25 -13.38
CA TRP A 37 0.06 12.12 -12.61
C TRP A 37 0.39 12.47 -11.16
N ILE A 38 -0.09 11.64 -10.23
CA ILE A 38 0.48 11.53 -8.88
C ILE A 38 0.98 10.11 -8.58
N ASN A 39 1.98 10.02 -7.69
CA ASN A 39 2.32 8.78 -7.00
C ASN A 39 2.37 8.96 -5.47
N ASP A 40 3.55 8.86 -4.87
CA ASP A 40 3.72 8.70 -3.43
C ASP A 40 3.16 9.89 -2.65
N PRO A 41 2.43 9.67 -1.54
CA PRO A 41 2.16 10.74 -0.58
C PRO A 41 3.46 11.20 0.08
N ASN A 42 3.63 12.50 0.22
CA ASN A 42 4.82 13.12 0.79
C ASN A 42 4.45 14.13 1.86
N GLY A 43 5.42 14.47 2.71
CA GLY A 43 5.31 15.62 3.59
C GLY A 43 4.09 15.62 4.52
N LEU A 44 3.56 14.43 4.87
CA LEU A 44 2.33 14.32 5.65
C LEU A 44 2.54 14.95 7.03
N VAL A 45 1.97 16.12 7.26
CA VAL A 45 2.14 16.87 8.50
C VAL A 45 0.82 17.53 8.92
N PHE A 46 0.46 17.35 10.19
CA PHE A 46 -0.65 18.06 10.81
C PHE A 46 -0.12 19.32 11.47
N HIS A 47 -0.62 20.48 11.04
CA HIS A 47 -0.19 21.78 11.52
C HIS A 47 -1.36 22.76 11.53
N LYS A 48 -1.55 23.47 12.65
CA LYS A 48 -2.64 24.46 12.84
C LYS A 48 -4.01 23.97 12.35
N ASP A 49 -4.43 22.81 12.85
CA ASP A 49 -5.72 22.18 12.54
C ASP A 49 -5.92 21.76 11.08
N LYS A 50 -4.84 21.71 10.28
CA LYS A 50 -4.83 21.25 8.89
C LYS A 50 -3.99 19.99 8.75
N TYR A 51 -4.53 19.00 8.05
CA TYR A 51 -3.76 17.90 7.48
C TYR A 51 -3.18 18.37 6.16
N HIS A 52 -1.86 18.49 6.10
CA HIS A 52 -1.14 18.72 4.85
C HIS A 52 -0.81 17.37 4.23
N MET A 53 -1.05 17.26 2.93
CA MET A 53 -0.61 16.16 2.10
C MET A 53 0.11 16.74 0.89
N PHE A 54 1.41 16.52 0.83
CA PHE A 54 2.16 16.70 -0.40
C PHE A 54 2.17 15.38 -1.15
N TYR A 55 2.59 15.40 -2.40
CA TYR A 55 2.64 14.19 -3.21
C TYR A 55 3.55 14.39 -4.42
N GLN A 56 4.20 13.30 -4.83
CA GLN A 56 4.92 13.25 -6.09
C GLN A 56 3.94 13.60 -7.23
N TYR A 57 4.30 14.59 -8.03
CA TYR A 57 3.41 15.19 -9.03
C TYR A 57 4.17 15.49 -10.32
N ASN A 58 3.57 15.18 -11.47
CA ASN A 58 4.03 15.67 -12.77
C ASN A 58 3.17 16.87 -13.20
N PRO A 59 3.66 18.12 -13.16
CA PRO A 59 2.86 19.29 -13.54
C PRO A 59 2.47 19.35 -15.03
N THR A 60 3.11 18.53 -15.86
CA THR A 60 3.10 18.66 -17.33
C THR A 60 2.55 17.43 -18.06
N GLY A 61 2.23 16.34 -17.37
CA GLY A 61 1.81 15.12 -18.02
C GLY A 61 1.09 14.14 -17.13
N ASN A 62 0.27 13.29 -17.75
CA ASN A 62 -0.52 12.28 -17.05
C ASN A 62 0.24 10.95 -16.83
N VAL A 63 1.57 10.96 -16.94
CA VAL A 63 2.48 9.83 -16.69
C VAL A 63 3.61 10.28 -15.78
N TRP A 64 4.36 9.35 -15.19
CA TRP A 64 5.52 9.69 -14.36
C TRP A 64 6.57 10.50 -15.15
N GLY A 65 7.12 11.53 -14.53
CA GLY A 65 8.14 12.42 -15.10
C GLY A 65 8.04 13.83 -14.49
N ASN A 66 9.09 14.66 -14.68
CA ASN A 66 9.12 16.05 -14.22
C ASN A 66 8.69 16.25 -12.75
N ILE A 67 9.16 15.33 -11.90
CA ILE A 67 8.65 15.12 -10.55
C ILE A 67 8.89 16.34 -9.66
N SER A 68 7.78 16.82 -9.11
CA SER A 68 7.62 17.96 -8.21
C SER A 68 6.78 17.52 -7.00
N TRP A 69 6.71 18.32 -5.95
CA TRP A 69 5.73 18.10 -4.87
C TRP A 69 4.48 18.95 -5.11
N GLY A 70 3.37 18.30 -5.44
CA GLY A 70 2.05 18.91 -5.32
C GLY A 70 1.63 19.05 -3.86
N HIS A 71 0.52 19.76 -3.61
CA HIS A 71 0.08 20.06 -2.24
C HIS A 71 -1.44 20.13 -2.15
N ALA A 72 -2.01 19.44 -1.16
CA ALA A 72 -3.39 19.60 -0.75
C ALA A 72 -3.51 19.69 0.78
N VAL A 73 -4.56 20.35 1.25
CA VAL A 73 -4.89 20.44 2.69
C VAL A 73 -6.32 20.01 2.97
N SER A 74 -6.55 19.45 4.14
CA SER A 74 -7.89 19.10 4.63
C SER A 74 -8.03 19.40 6.12
N ASP A 75 -9.24 19.78 6.54
CA ASP A 75 -9.60 19.89 7.97
C ASP A 75 -9.98 18.53 8.57
N ASP A 76 -10.38 17.58 7.73
CA ASP A 76 -11.05 16.37 8.17
C ASP A 76 -10.56 15.09 7.49
N LEU A 77 -9.50 15.17 6.67
CA LEU A 77 -8.93 14.07 5.88
C LEU A 77 -9.84 13.56 4.74
N LEU A 78 -10.95 14.24 4.43
CA LEU A 78 -11.87 13.91 3.33
C LEU A 78 -12.01 15.04 2.33
N HIS A 79 -12.31 16.25 2.81
CA HIS A 79 -12.53 17.41 1.95
C HIS A 79 -11.19 18.08 1.71
N TRP A 80 -10.59 17.79 0.56
CA TRP A 80 -9.26 18.27 0.17
C TRP A 80 -9.35 19.53 -0.68
N SER A 81 -8.53 20.52 -0.36
CA SER A 81 -8.29 21.69 -1.21
C SER A 81 -6.89 21.58 -1.80
N GLU A 82 -6.79 21.44 -3.13
CA GLU A 82 -5.52 21.51 -3.84
C GLU A 82 -4.96 22.93 -3.77
N LEU A 83 -3.66 23.03 -3.50
CA LEU A 83 -2.90 24.26 -3.35
C LEU A 83 -1.83 24.34 -4.47
N PRO A 84 -1.17 25.49 -4.67
CA PRO A 84 -0.06 25.58 -5.61
C PRO A 84 1.04 24.53 -5.34
N ILE A 85 1.78 24.16 -6.39
CA ILE A 85 2.93 23.26 -6.29
C ILE A 85 3.91 23.78 -5.23
N ALA A 86 4.30 22.92 -4.30
CA ALA A 86 5.14 23.25 -3.16
C ALA A 86 6.64 23.30 -3.53
N LEU A 87 7.13 22.23 -4.17
CA LEU A 87 8.49 22.12 -4.70
C LEU A 87 8.40 21.88 -6.20
N ASP A 88 8.64 22.91 -6.99
CA ASP A 88 8.45 22.91 -8.44
C ASP A 88 9.77 22.69 -9.18
N ALA A 89 9.93 21.54 -9.85
CA ALA A 89 11.12 21.21 -10.63
C ALA A 89 11.41 22.25 -11.72
N PHE A 90 10.38 22.94 -12.23
CA PHE A 90 10.53 23.96 -13.26
C PHE A 90 10.96 25.31 -12.72
N ARG A 91 11.00 25.52 -11.40
CA ARG A 91 11.35 26.82 -10.79
C ARG A 91 12.70 27.35 -11.26
N ALA A 92 13.73 26.50 -11.28
CA ALA A 92 15.08 26.87 -11.69
C ALA A 92 15.28 26.84 -13.22
N ALA A 93 14.44 26.10 -13.95
CA ALA A 93 14.54 25.94 -15.40
C ALA A 93 13.17 26.00 -16.11
N PRO A 94 12.46 27.16 -16.11
CA PRO A 94 11.08 27.22 -16.60
C PRO A 94 10.90 26.83 -18.08
N LEU A 95 11.95 26.97 -18.88
CA LEU A 95 12.00 26.64 -20.31
C LEU A 95 13.19 25.75 -20.68
N GLY A 96 13.91 25.22 -19.68
CA GLY A 96 15.17 24.50 -19.86
C GLY A 96 15.08 23.04 -19.40
N PRO A 97 16.15 22.26 -19.60
CA PRO A 97 16.21 20.91 -19.03
C PRO A 97 16.21 21.01 -17.50
N LEU A 98 15.35 20.22 -16.86
CA LEU A 98 15.32 20.08 -15.41
C LEU A 98 16.67 19.58 -14.92
N THR A 99 17.21 20.20 -13.87
CA THR A 99 18.51 19.82 -13.28
C THR A 99 18.36 19.03 -11.99
N GLU A 100 17.21 19.15 -11.35
CA GLU A 100 16.84 18.51 -10.10
C GLU A 100 15.36 18.12 -10.17
N LEU A 101 15.05 16.93 -9.70
CA LEU A 101 13.70 16.46 -9.44
C LEU A 101 13.52 16.28 -7.94
N TYR A 102 12.33 16.60 -7.43
CA TYR A 102 12.01 16.52 -6.01
C TYR A 102 11.34 15.18 -5.73
N TYR A 103 12.13 14.15 -5.42
CA TYR A 103 11.62 12.83 -5.07
C TYR A 103 10.97 12.81 -3.67
N SER A 104 10.43 11.65 -3.30
CA SER A 104 9.64 11.46 -2.09
C SER A 104 10.37 11.85 -0.81
N GLY A 105 9.58 12.08 0.24
CA GLY A 105 10.09 12.51 1.54
C GLY A 105 8.99 12.87 2.53
N SER A 106 9.38 13.56 3.60
CA SER A 106 8.54 13.85 4.76
C SER A 106 8.63 15.32 5.17
N ALA A 107 7.75 15.73 6.09
CA ALA A 107 7.76 17.09 6.63
C ALA A 107 7.47 17.07 8.13
N VAL A 108 8.02 18.04 8.84
CA VAL A 108 7.89 18.19 10.30
C VAL A 108 7.61 19.64 10.67
N VAL A 109 6.94 19.82 11.81
CA VAL A 109 6.83 21.12 12.49
C VAL A 109 8.04 21.29 13.41
N ASP A 110 9.00 22.15 13.07
CA ASP A 110 10.16 22.44 13.92
C ASP A 110 9.79 23.44 15.02
N SER A 111 8.95 22.98 15.95
CA SER A 111 8.44 23.77 17.07
C SER A 111 9.55 24.27 18.01
N GLY A 112 10.65 23.52 18.10
CA GLY A 112 11.85 23.90 18.85
C GLY A 112 12.69 24.98 18.15
N GLN A 113 12.39 25.31 16.88
CA GLN A 113 13.18 26.20 16.02
C GLN A 113 14.66 25.80 15.95
N SER A 114 14.92 24.50 16.05
CA SER A 114 16.26 23.93 16.08
C SER A 114 17.02 24.12 14.76
N SER A 115 16.29 24.18 13.64
CA SER A 115 16.86 24.48 12.33
C SER A 115 17.41 25.90 12.20
N GLY A 116 16.86 26.83 12.98
CA GLY A 116 17.14 28.26 12.86
C GLY A 116 16.43 28.96 11.69
N PHE A 117 15.55 28.29 10.95
CA PHE A 117 14.78 28.92 9.86
C PHE A 117 13.62 29.79 10.37
N GLY A 118 13.12 29.47 11.57
CA GLY A 118 11.99 30.14 12.20
C GLY A 118 12.32 31.50 12.79
N ASN A 119 11.28 32.14 13.33
CA ASN A 119 11.44 33.30 14.21
C ASN A 119 10.32 33.33 15.26
N LYS A 120 10.35 34.33 16.16
CA LYS A 120 9.36 34.48 17.24
C LYS A 120 7.88 34.50 16.81
N ARG A 121 7.59 34.76 15.52
CA ARG A 121 6.23 34.83 14.96
C ARG A 121 5.89 33.66 14.05
N GLN A 122 6.87 32.95 13.51
CA GLN A 122 6.70 31.94 12.48
C GLN A 122 7.48 30.69 12.88
N THR A 123 6.74 29.65 13.28
CA THR A 123 7.27 28.29 13.44
C THR A 123 7.47 27.70 12.05
N PRO A 124 8.69 27.24 11.71
CA PRO A 124 8.95 26.69 10.39
C PRO A 124 8.37 25.29 10.25
N LEU A 125 7.76 25.02 9.10
CA LEU A 125 7.66 23.65 8.59
C LEU A 125 8.97 23.35 7.84
N VAL A 126 9.50 22.14 8.02
CA VAL A 126 10.70 21.69 7.30
C VAL A 126 10.34 20.42 6.54
N ALA A 127 10.50 20.45 5.23
CA ALA A 127 10.41 19.30 4.35
C ALA A 127 11.81 18.72 4.19
N VAL A 128 11.90 17.39 4.24
CA VAL A 128 13.10 16.63 3.93
C VAL A 128 12.75 15.70 2.78
N TYR A 129 13.51 15.76 1.70
CA TYR A 129 13.19 15.09 0.45
C TYR A 129 14.45 14.58 -0.23
N THR A 130 14.29 13.66 -1.16
CA THR A 130 15.37 13.24 -2.04
C THR A 130 15.50 14.18 -3.23
N SER A 131 16.65 14.84 -3.36
CA SER A 131 17.05 15.50 -4.60
C SER A 131 17.58 14.44 -5.56
N GLN A 132 16.95 14.30 -6.74
CA GLN A 132 17.50 13.51 -7.83
C GLN A 132 18.10 14.45 -8.87
N TYR A 133 19.41 14.35 -9.11
CA TYR A 133 20.12 15.21 -10.04
C TYR A 133 20.21 14.59 -11.43
N THR A 134 19.84 15.34 -12.47
CA THR A 134 19.75 14.83 -13.85
C THR A 134 21.03 15.06 -14.66
N LYS A 135 22.06 15.65 -14.05
CA LYS A 135 23.36 15.92 -14.67
C LYS A 135 24.43 16.18 -13.62
N ASP A 136 25.69 16.12 -14.04
CA ASP A 136 26.82 16.54 -13.22
C ASP A 136 26.77 18.06 -12.99
N MET A 137 26.89 18.51 -11.74
CA MET A 137 26.90 19.94 -11.42
C MET A 137 27.57 20.24 -10.07
N THR A 138 28.07 21.46 -9.93
CA THR A 138 28.43 22.05 -8.64
C THR A 138 27.22 22.85 -8.13
N LEU A 139 26.76 22.53 -6.94
CA LEU A 139 25.62 23.17 -6.29
C LEU A 139 26.03 24.50 -5.61
N PRO A 140 25.08 25.37 -5.25
CA PRO A 140 25.36 26.60 -4.49
C PRO A 140 26.12 26.36 -3.17
N SER A 141 25.96 25.19 -2.57
CA SER A 141 26.71 24.75 -1.38
C SER A 141 28.20 24.43 -1.64
N ASN A 142 28.67 24.55 -2.89
CA ASN A 142 29.97 24.08 -3.39
C ASN A 142 30.14 22.54 -3.39
N GLN A 143 29.09 21.78 -3.09
CA GLN A 143 29.10 20.33 -3.25
C GLN A 143 28.98 19.96 -4.73
N THR A 144 29.65 18.89 -5.15
CA THR A 144 29.55 18.34 -6.51
C THR A 144 28.66 17.10 -6.52
N VAL A 145 27.69 17.08 -7.42
CA VAL A 145 26.78 15.96 -7.63
C VAL A 145 26.92 15.41 -9.04
N ARG A 146 26.53 14.15 -9.21
CA ARG A 146 26.62 13.40 -10.47
C ARG A 146 25.23 13.17 -11.06
N ASN A 147 25.19 12.93 -12.37
CA ASN A 147 23.97 12.48 -13.03
C ASN A 147 23.44 11.18 -12.40
N GLY A 148 22.14 11.15 -12.12
CA GLY A 148 21.46 10.03 -11.47
C GLY A 148 21.57 10.03 -9.95
N GLN A 149 22.34 10.93 -9.34
CA GLN A 149 22.58 10.91 -7.90
C GLN A 149 21.32 11.27 -7.13
N GLU A 150 21.02 10.46 -6.11
CA GLU A 150 19.99 10.67 -5.10
C GLU A 150 20.66 11.12 -3.80
N SER A 151 20.25 12.28 -3.27
CA SER A 151 20.78 12.87 -2.04
C SER A 151 19.66 13.43 -1.18
N GLN A 152 19.87 13.58 0.13
CA GLN A 152 18.82 14.07 1.03
C GLN A 152 18.99 15.58 1.26
N SER A 153 17.95 16.33 0.94
CA SER A 153 17.89 17.80 0.96
C SER A 153 16.75 18.26 1.85
N ILE A 154 16.77 19.53 2.23
CA ILE A 154 15.70 20.15 3.02
C ILE A 154 15.22 21.47 2.41
N ALA A 155 13.95 21.77 2.63
CA ALA A 155 13.33 23.06 2.37
C ALA A 155 12.50 23.47 3.58
N TYR A 156 12.21 24.76 3.73
CA TYR A 156 11.40 25.28 4.82
C TYR A 156 10.31 26.22 4.34
N SER A 157 9.20 26.24 5.08
CA SER A 157 8.08 27.16 4.89
C SER A 157 7.85 27.96 6.18
N LEU A 158 7.60 29.27 6.02
CA LEU A 158 7.27 30.20 7.11
C LEU A 158 5.84 30.74 7.00
N ASP A 159 5.06 30.22 6.05
CA ASP A 159 3.68 30.60 5.73
C ASP A 159 2.75 29.38 5.76
N ASP A 160 2.97 28.51 6.75
CA ASP A 160 2.15 27.33 7.04
C ASP A 160 2.08 26.34 5.86
N GLY A 161 3.17 26.21 5.11
CA GLY A 161 3.34 25.20 4.06
C GLY A 161 2.93 25.65 2.66
N LEU A 162 2.54 26.92 2.48
CA LEU A 162 2.07 27.44 1.18
C LEU A 162 3.24 27.71 0.21
N THR A 163 4.35 28.24 0.69
CA THR A 163 5.56 28.45 -0.12
C THR A 163 6.80 27.89 0.56
N TRP A 164 7.76 27.45 -0.26
CA TRP A 164 8.94 26.73 0.21
C TRP A 164 10.23 27.38 -0.31
N SER A 165 11.19 27.50 0.61
CA SER A 165 12.56 27.95 0.33
C SER A 165 13.53 26.79 0.56
N GLU A 166 14.29 26.46 -0.47
CA GLU A 166 15.34 25.44 -0.38
C GLU A 166 16.49 25.95 0.49
N TYR A 167 17.11 25.04 1.24
CA TYR A 167 18.27 25.38 2.06
C TYR A 167 19.52 25.48 1.19
N GLU A 168 20.23 26.62 1.26
CA GLU A 168 21.44 26.87 0.46
C GLU A 168 22.56 25.86 0.70
N GLY A 169 22.56 25.20 1.87
CA GLY A 169 23.51 24.14 2.22
C GLY A 169 23.21 22.77 1.61
N ASN A 170 22.12 22.62 0.85
CA ASN A 170 21.72 21.33 0.28
C ASN A 170 22.80 20.71 -0.63
N PRO A 171 22.84 19.36 -0.72
CA PRO A 171 22.11 18.41 0.13
C PRO A 171 22.69 18.34 1.55
N VAL A 172 21.85 18.05 2.54
CA VAL A 172 22.27 17.82 3.95
C VAL A 172 22.88 16.43 4.16
N ILE A 173 22.55 15.48 3.30
CA ILE A 173 23.26 14.18 3.19
C ILE A 173 23.57 13.94 1.72
N LEU A 174 24.83 14.16 1.33
CA LEU A 174 25.28 14.08 -0.06
C LEU A 174 25.18 12.68 -0.67
N GLY A 175 25.41 11.64 0.13
CA GLY A 175 25.36 10.26 -0.33
C GLY A 175 25.28 9.30 0.84
N PRO A 176 25.09 8.00 0.54
CA PRO A 176 25.06 6.97 1.57
C PRO A 176 26.41 6.86 2.29
N PRO A 177 26.47 6.17 3.45
CA PRO A 177 27.72 5.92 4.17
C PRO A 177 28.79 5.29 3.26
N SER A 178 30.07 5.48 3.59
CA SER A 178 31.19 5.06 2.72
C SER A 178 31.15 3.59 2.31
N ALA A 179 30.64 2.71 3.17
CA ALA A 179 30.45 1.28 2.90
C ALA A 179 29.48 1.00 1.73
N TYR A 180 28.63 1.97 1.37
CA TYR A 180 27.60 1.88 0.33
C TYR A 180 27.73 2.99 -0.71
N SER A 181 28.93 3.58 -0.87
CA SER A 181 29.14 4.76 -1.72
C SER A 181 28.81 4.56 -3.21
N ASP A 182 28.75 3.31 -3.67
CA ASP A 182 28.32 2.89 -5.01
C ASP A 182 26.80 2.96 -5.20
N GLN A 183 26.03 2.99 -4.11
CA GLN A 183 24.56 3.08 -4.11
C GLN A 183 24.03 4.52 -4.21
N TYR A 184 24.84 5.46 -4.72
CA TYR A 184 24.49 6.88 -4.81
C TYR A 184 23.27 7.19 -5.71
N GLN A 185 22.80 6.23 -6.52
CA GLN A 185 21.58 6.34 -7.35
C GLN A 185 20.38 5.59 -6.74
N ASN A 186 20.54 5.00 -5.56
CA ASN A 186 19.55 4.12 -4.92
C ASN A 186 19.47 4.42 -3.41
N PHE A 187 19.36 5.71 -3.07
CA PHE A 187 19.42 6.24 -1.73
C PHE A 187 18.36 7.34 -1.58
N ARG A 188 17.16 6.97 -1.12
CA ARG A 188 15.98 7.85 -1.21
C ARG A 188 14.93 7.66 -0.13
N ASP A 189 13.95 8.54 -0.17
CA ASP A 189 12.71 8.54 0.61
C ASP A 189 12.91 8.81 2.11
N PRO A 190 13.45 9.98 2.50
CA PRO A 190 13.71 10.30 3.89
C PRO A 190 12.42 10.53 4.69
N PHE A 191 12.24 9.76 5.75
CA PHE A 191 11.19 9.99 6.76
C PHE A 191 11.79 10.52 8.05
N VAL A 192 11.39 11.75 8.43
CA VAL A 192 11.93 12.48 9.57
C VAL A 192 10.86 12.68 10.63
N PHE A 193 11.24 12.50 11.90
CA PHE A 193 10.39 12.77 13.05
C PHE A 193 11.21 13.22 14.27
N TRP A 194 10.54 13.85 15.23
CA TRP A 194 11.15 14.23 16.51
C TRP A 194 11.07 13.08 17.50
N TYR A 195 12.20 12.60 18.01
CA TYR A 195 12.24 11.60 19.08
C TYR A 195 12.26 12.30 20.44
N ALA A 196 11.08 12.48 21.02
CA ALA A 196 10.89 13.28 22.24
C ALA A 196 11.72 12.80 23.44
N THR A 197 11.81 11.49 23.68
CA THR A 197 12.57 10.90 24.79
C THR A 197 14.05 11.25 24.71
N GLY A 198 14.64 11.23 23.51
CA GLY A 198 16.05 11.53 23.29
C GLY A 198 16.33 12.99 22.92
N GLN A 199 15.29 13.81 22.75
CA GLN A 199 15.37 15.22 22.34
C GLN A 199 16.24 15.46 21.09
N HIS A 200 16.02 14.68 20.03
CA HIS A 200 16.69 14.87 18.75
C HIS A 200 15.78 14.45 17.59
N TRP A 201 16.13 14.92 16.40
CA TRP A 201 15.52 14.47 15.15
C TRP A 201 16.09 13.13 14.75
N VAL A 202 15.22 12.28 14.20
CA VAL A 202 15.57 11.02 13.57
C VAL A 202 15.18 11.10 12.10
N MET A 203 16.07 10.69 11.22
CA MET A 203 15.78 10.45 9.80
C MET A 203 16.02 8.97 9.52
N ILE A 204 15.10 8.34 8.81
CA ILE A 204 15.31 7.04 8.18
C ILE A 204 15.28 7.21 6.66
N VAL A 205 16.16 6.51 5.95
CA VAL A 205 16.28 6.61 4.49
C VAL A 205 16.49 5.22 3.91
N SER A 206 15.87 4.92 2.78
CA SER A 206 16.04 3.63 2.13
C SER A 206 17.29 3.58 1.26
N LEU A 207 18.09 2.54 1.45
CA LEU A 207 19.13 2.10 0.52
C LEU A 207 18.52 1.00 -0.34
N THR A 208 17.91 1.40 -1.45
CA THR A 208 16.75 0.67 -1.99
C THR A 208 17.11 -0.71 -2.54
N GLN A 209 18.25 -0.83 -3.23
CA GLN A 209 18.75 -2.08 -3.79
C GLN A 209 19.44 -2.99 -2.76
N GLU A 210 19.87 -2.43 -1.63
CA GLU A 210 20.47 -3.18 -0.53
C GLU A 210 19.42 -3.71 0.46
N HIS A 211 18.16 -3.28 0.31
CA HIS A 211 17.04 -3.63 1.19
C HIS A 211 17.38 -3.29 2.65
N ARG A 212 17.93 -2.08 2.85
CA ARG A 212 18.33 -1.56 4.16
C ARG A 212 17.72 -0.19 4.39
N ILE A 213 17.27 0.03 5.62
CA ILE A 213 16.85 1.34 6.11
C ILE A 213 17.99 1.91 6.94
N LEU A 214 18.61 2.98 6.47
CA LEU A 214 19.67 3.70 7.16
C LEU A 214 19.05 4.67 8.19
N LEU A 215 19.56 4.70 9.41
CA LEU A 215 19.10 5.59 10.48
C LEU A 215 20.12 6.70 10.73
N TYR A 216 19.61 7.91 10.95
CA TYR A 216 20.41 9.09 11.25
C TYR A 216 19.76 9.89 12.38
N LYS A 217 20.60 10.62 13.11
CA LYS A 217 20.16 11.60 14.12
C LYS A 217 20.71 12.99 13.85
N SER A 218 19.95 14.00 14.26
CA SER A 218 20.35 15.41 14.17
C SER A 218 19.78 16.22 15.33
N SER A 219 20.50 17.25 15.75
CA SER A 219 19.99 18.26 16.67
C SER A 219 19.33 19.45 15.98
N ASP A 220 19.51 19.62 14.66
CA ASP A 220 19.17 20.86 13.96
C ASP A 220 18.62 20.68 12.53
N LEU A 221 18.30 19.44 12.14
CA LEU A 221 17.81 19.04 10.80
C LEU A 221 18.82 19.25 9.65
N LYS A 222 20.01 19.80 9.91
CA LYS A 222 21.01 20.13 8.89
C LYS A 222 22.22 19.20 8.97
N GLU A 223 22.72 18.97 10.19
CA GLU A 223 23.86 18.10 10.42
C GLU A 223 23.37 16.73 10.88
N TRP A 224 23.70 15.68 10.13
CA TRP A 224 23.21 14.33 10.36
C TRP A 224 24.34 13.35 10.65
N THR A 225 24.17 12.53 11.68
CA THR A 225 25.08 11.43 12.03
C THR A 225 24.36 10.10 11.80
N ASN A 226 24.90 9.22 10.95
CA ASN A 226 24.40 7.86 10.80
C ASN A 226 24.58 7.09 12.12
N THR A 227 23.52 6.43 12.58
CA THR A 227 23.50 5.66 13.85
C THR A 227 23.50 4.15 13.63
N GLY A 228 23.18 3.70 12.43
CA GLY A 228 23.10 2.29 12.06
C GLY A 228 22.16 2.08 10.88
N ASP A 229 21.74 0.83 10.71
CA ASP A 229 20.81 0.41 9.67
C ASP A 229 19.98 -0.80 10.12
N PHE A 230 18.85 -1.04 9.43
CA PHE A 230 17.98 -2.20 9.63
C PHE A 230 17.71 -2.88 8.28
N GLY A 231 17.84 -4.21 8.25
CA GLY A 231 17.67 -5.03 7.03
C GLY A 231 18.88 -5.94 6.79
N SER A 232 18.86 -6.83 5.80
CA SER A 232 17.79 -7.17 4.84
C SER A 232 16.99 -8.37 5.36
N VAL A 233 15.66 -8.26 5.45
CA VAL A 233 14.78 -9.24 6.12
C VAL A 233 13.38 -9.27 5.46
N ASN A 234 12.63 -10.36 5.59
CA ASN A 234 11.30 -10.51 4.98
C ASN A 234 11.30 -10.33 3.44
N ALA A 235 10.40 -9.51 2.88
CA ALA A 235 10.27 -9.36 1.42
C ALA A 235 11.40 -8.47 0.89
N VAL A 236 12.22 -9.01 -0.02
CA VAL A 236 13.47 -8.39 -0.51
C VAL A 236 13.68 -8.64 -2.01
N SER A 237 12.60 -8.97 -2.74
CA SER A 237 12.66 -9.27 -4.18
C SER A 237 12.64 -8.04 -5.08
N GLY A 238 12.55 -6.85 -4.50
CA GLY A 238 12.69 -5.59 -5.21
C GLY A 238 12.97 -4.44 -4.25
N ALA A 239 13.12 -3.25 -4.82
CA ALA A 239 13.62 -2.08 -4.15
C ALA A 239 12.77 -1.76 -2.91
N TRP A 240 13.43 -1.56 -1.77
CA TRP A 240 12.78 -0.98 -0.59
C TRP A 240 12.61 0.51 -0.77
N GLU A 241 11.41 1.04 -0.56
CA GLU A 241 11.08 2.45 -0.77
C GLU A 241 10.16 2.94 0.34
N CYS A 242 10.01 4.26 0.45
CA CYS A 242 9.04 4.92 1.33
C CYS A 242 9.01 4.39 2.78
N PRO A 243 10.16 4.36 3.50
CA PRO A 243 10.17 3.92 4.88
C PRO A 243 9.40 4.90 5.78
N GLY A 244 8.74 4.39 6.82
CA GLY A 244 8.13 5.18 7.89
C GLY A 244 8.33 4.50 9.23
N LEU A 245 8.64 5.26 10.29
CA LEU A 245 8.88 4.71 11.64
C LEU A 245 8.12 5.53 12.68
N PHE A 246 7.26 4.86 13.46
CA PHE A 246 6.42 5.52 14.44
C PHE A 246 6.05 4.58 15.60
N PRO A 247 5.80 5.13 16.81
CA PRO A 247 5.32 4.36 17.94
C PRO A 247 3.81 4.12 17.86
N LEU A 248 3.35 3.00 18.41
CA LEU A 248 1.94 2.66 18.62
C LEU A 248 1.76 1.97 19.98
N PRO A 249 0.73 2.34 20.77
CA PRO A 249 0.37 1.58 21.96
C PRO A 249 -0.30 0.26 21.59
N VAL A 250 0.12 -0.83 22.24
CA VAL A 250 -0.51 -2.15 22.10
C VAL A 250 -1.83 -2.16 22.88
N ASP A 251 -2.93 -2.48 22.19
CA ASP A 251 -4.29 -2.47 22.74
C ASP A 251 -4.69 -1.14 23.41
N GLY A 252 -4.08 -0.03 22.98
CA GLY A 252 -4.31 1.30 23.56
C GLY A 252 -3.68 1.50 24.94
N ASN A 253 -2.74 0.65 25.36
CA ASN A 253 -1.99 0.82 26.60
C ASN A 253 -0.74 1.68 26.37
N ASP A 254 -0.76 2.92 26.86
CA ASP A 254 0.38 3.87 26.73
C ASP A 254 1.64 3.45 27.53
N HIS A 255 1.55 2.40 28.35
CA HIS A 255 2.69 1.80 29.04
C HIS A 255 3.30 0.60 28.27
N ASP A 256 2.68 0.17 27.18
CA ASP A 256 3.16 -0.87 26.29
C ASP A 256 3.24 -0.33 24.86
N ILE A 257 4.32 0.41 24.59
CA ILE A 257 4.58 1.00 23.28
C ILE A 257 5.50 0.09 22.48
N LYS A 258 5.08 -0.20 21.25
CA LYS A 258 5.93 -0.80 20.22
C LYS A 258 6.16 0.20 19.09
N TRP A 259 7.25 0.03 18.37
CA TRP A 259 7.56 0.80 17.18
C TRP A 259 7.25 -0.02 15.94
N VAL A 260 6.68 0.64 14.94
CA VAL A 260 6.35 0.03 13.64
C VAL A 260 7.20 0.70 12.57
N LEU A 261 8.01 -0.12 11.87
CA LEU A 261 8.70 0.27 10.65
C LEU A 261 7.87 -0.21 9.45
N MET A 262 7.34 0.71 8.66
CA MET A 262 6.63 0.45 7.41
C MET A 262 7.58 0.66 6.23
N VAL A 263 7.54 -0.20 5.22
CA VAL A 263 8.44 -0.14 4.05
C VAL A 263 7.67 -0.59 2.79
N GLY A 264 7.75 0.20 1.72
CA GLY A 264 7.30 -0.18 0.38
C GLY A 264 8.30 -1.14 -0.30
N ILE A 265 7.81 -2.03 -1.15
CA ILE A 265 8.62 -2.89 -2.02
C ILE A 265 8.14 -2.80 -3.48
N ASN A 266 9.08 -2.64 -4.43
CA ASN A 266 8.79 -2.66 -5.87
C ASN A 266 9.95 -3.20 -6.74
N PRO A 267 9.72 -4.20 -7.62
CA PRO A 267 8.59 -5.12 -7.60
C PRO A 267 8.69 -6.09 -6.41
N GLY A 268 7.80 -7.07 -6.30
CA GLY A 268 7.88 -8.09 -5.25
C GLY A 268 6.79 -8.03 -4.19
N ALA A 269 5.69 -7.36 -4.49
CA ALA A 269 4.50 -7.38 -3.65
C ALA A 269 3.86 -8.77 -3.58
N VAL A 270 3.14 -9.02 -2.49
CA VAL A 270 2.42 -10.29 -2.29
C VAL A 270 1.28 -10.47 -3.31
N ALA A 271 0.56 -9.40 -3.63
CA ALA A 271 -0.59 -9.44 -4.51
C ALA A 271 -0.22 -9.66 -5.99
N ILE A 272 0.81 -8.96 -6.47
CA ILE A 272 1.34 -9.04 -7.83
C ILE A 272 2.87 -9.02 -7.73
N PRO A 273 3.56 -10.15 -7.96
CA PRO A 273 5.02 -10.21 -7.83
C PRO A 273 5.78 -9.24 -8.73
N GLN A 274 5.23 -8.89 -9.90
CA GLN A 274 5.80 -7.87 -10.81
C GLN A 274 5.49 -6.44 -10.37
N GLY A 275 4.69 -6.27 -9.33
CA GLY A 275 4.15 -5.00 -8.88
C GLY A 275 4.62 -4.60 -7.49
N SER A 276 4.06 -3.47 -7.06
CA SER A 276 4.42 -2.77 -5.84
C SER A 276 3.46 -3.05 -4.68
N GLY A 277 3.94 -2.97 -3.43
CA GLY A 277 3.15 -3.19 -2.22
C GLY A 277 3.87 -2.74 -0.95
N THR A 278 3.25 -2.89 0.22
CA THR A 278 3.80 -2.41 1.49
C THR A 278 3.90 -3.53 2.54
N GLN A 279 5.05 -3.62 3.20
CA GLN A 279 5.30 -4.50 4.35
C GLN A 279 5.54 -3.68 5.64
N TYR A 280 5.55 -4.35 6.79
CA TYR A 280 5.85 -3.72 8.07
C TYR A 280 6.59 -4.65 9.04
N PHE A 281 7.22 -4.03 10.04
CA PHE A 281 7.95 -4.70 11.11
C PHE A 281 7.56 -4.08 12.46
N ILE A 282 7.25 -4.92 13.46
CA ILE A 282 6.99 -4.49 14.84
C ILE A 282 8.25 -4.72 15.68
N GLY A 283 8.61 -3.75 16.53
CA GLY A 283 9.80 -3.84 17.36
C GLY A 283 9.91 -2.75 18.42
N THR A 284 11.15 -2.45 18.79
CA THR A 284 11.50 -1.35 19.71
C THR A 284 12.46 -0.38 19.03
N PHE A 285 12.42 0.88 19.42
CA PHE A 285 13.35 1.90 18.96
C PHE A 285 13.90 2.67 20.16
N ASP A 286 15.22 2.82 20.24
CA ASP A 286 15.91 3.47 21.36
C ASP A 286 16.28 4.94 21.10
N GLY A 287 15.94 5.46 19.91
CA GLY A 287 16.38 6.78 19.43
C GLY A 287 17.52 6.70 18.41
N SER A 288 18.13 5.53 18.22
CA SER A 288 19.25 5.34 17.29
C SER A 288 19.13 4.08 16.46
N ASN A 289 18.58 3.00 17.01
CA ASN A 289 18.45 1.70 16.38
C ASN A 289 17.03 1.16 16.52
N PHE A 290 16.50 0.60 15.43
CA PHE A 290 15.28 -0.19 15.45
C PHE A 290 15.64 -1.67 15.63
N THR A 291 15.06 -2.33 16.62
CA THR A 291 15.21 -3.77 16.87
C THR A 291 13.87 -4.44 16.68
N ALA A 292 13.77 -5.29 15.66
CA ALA A 292 12.57 -6.04 15.35
C ALA A 292 12.27 -7.11 16.40
N ASP A 293 10.99 -7.28 16.74
CA ASP A 293 10.54 -8.35 17.63
C ASP A 293 10.74 -9.73 16.95
N PRO A 294 11.06 -10.81 17.70
CA PRO A 294 11.33 -12.11 17.10
C PRO A 294 10.21 -12.67 16.21
N GLY A 295 8.95 -12.29 16.46
CA GLY A 295 7.78 -12.72 15.68
C GLY A 295 7.52 -11.92 14.41
N THR A 296 8.16 -10.75 14.22
CA THR A 296 7.93 -9.92 13.03
C THR A 296 8.87 -10.28 11.88
N ILE A 297 10.03 -10.85 12.20
CA ILE A 297 11.01 -11.28 11.21
C ILE A 297 10.65 -12.71 10.82
N LEU A 298 10.22 -12.86 9.57
CA LEU A 298 10.06 -14.15 8.95
C LEU A 298 11.45 -14.79 8.86
N PRO A 299 11.60 -16.07 9.22
CA PRO A 299 12.88 -16.76 9.11
C PRO A 299 13.46 -16.65 7.68
N SER A 300 14.74 -16.25 7.55
CA SER A 300 15.46 -16.03 6.27
C SER A 300 16.95 -16.46 6.38
N PRO A 301 17.63 -16.92 5.29
CA PRO A 301 17.26 -18.03 4.41
C PRO A 301 17.59 -19.38 5.09
N VAL A 302 17.45 -20.47 4.33
CA VAL A 302 17.68 -21.89 4.69
C VAL A 302 18.75 -22.06 5.79
N PRO A 303 18.45 -22.75 6.91
CA PRO A 303 19.49 -23.13 7.86
C PRO A 303 20.65 -23.82 7.13
N ALA A 304 21.90 -23.55 7.51
CA ALA A 304 23.10 -24.17 6.92
C ALA A 304 23.06 -25.72 6.94
N HIS A 305 22.18 -26.29 7.76
CA HIS A 305 21.81 -27.70 7.77
C HIS A 305 20.30 -27.82 7.58
N TYR A 306 19.89 -28.29 6.41
CA TYR A 306 18.50 -28.63 6.12
C TYR A 306 18.41 -30.13 5.84
N THR A 307 17.28 -30.72 6.24
CA THR A 307 16.90 -32.04 5.76
C THR A 307 16.20 -31.84 4.43
N VAL A 308 16.79 -32.38 3.36
CA VAL A 308 16.09 -32.56 2.09
C VAL A 308 15.04 -33.63 2.31
N TYR A 309 13.77 -33.25 2.27
CA TYR A 309 12.66 -34.20 2.26
C TYR A 309 12.34 -34.68 0.84
N GLU A 310 12.60 -33.83 -0.16
CA GLU A 310 12.48 -34.11 -1.58
C GLU A 310 13.33 -33.09 -2.35
N ASP A 311 14.19 -33.55 -3.27
CA ASP A 311 15.03 -32.70 -4.14
C ASP A 311 14.72 -32.85 -5.63
N TRP A 312 13.80 -33.76 -5.99
CA TRP A 312 13.36 -34.00 -7.36
C TRP A 312 14.50 -34.40 -8.31
N ASN A 313 15.53 -35.09 -7.79
CA ASN A 313 16.61 -35.65 -8.60
C ASN A 313 16.23 -36.96 -9.33
N GLU A 314 15.05 -37.53 -9.05
CA GLU A 314 14.60 -38.76 -9.68
C GLU A 314 14.15 -38.57 -11.13
N THR A 315 14.22 -39.66 -11.90
CA THR A 315 13.84 -39.66 -13.33
C THR A 315 12.33 -39.73 -13.55
N SER A 316 11.54 -39.98 -12.51
CA SER A 316 10.08 -39.98 -12.55
C SER A 316 9.49 -39.80 -11.15
N PHE A 317 8.27 -39.28 -11.04
CA PHE A 317 7.53 -39.22 -9.78
C PHE A 317 7.27 -40.59 -9.17
N ALA A 318 7.12 -41.63 -10.00
CA ALA A 318 6.99 -43.01 -9.52
C ALA A 318 8.30 -43.58 -8.92
N ALA A 319 9.44 -42.96 -9.24
CA ALA A 319 10.74 -43.32 -8.68
C ALA A 319 11.08 -42.52 -7.41
N SER A 320 10.33 -41.45 -7.10
CA SER A 320 10.47 -40.72 -5.83
C SER A 320 9.63 -41.36 -4.73
N SER A 321 9.69 -40.79 -3.51
CA SER A 321 8.86 -41.22 -2.38
C SER A 321 7.39 -40.76 -2.44
N TRP A 322 7.03 -40.09 -3.54
CA TRP A 322 5.73 -39.47 -3.73
C TRP A 322 4.85 -40.32 -4.64
N THR A 323 3.56 -40.35 -4.35
CA THR A 323 2.56 -41.06 -5.13
C THR A 323 1.89 -40.08 -6.09
N PRO A 324 2.14 -40.20 -7.41
CA PRO A 324 1.43 -39.41 -8.40
C PRO A 324 0.03 -39.95 -8.66
N THR A 325 -0.90 -39.08 -9.02
CA THR A 325 -2.23 -39.41 -9.56
C THR A 325 -2.52 -38.56 -10.80
N GLY A 326 -3.50 -38.97 -11.61
CA GLY A 326 -3.85 -38.25 -12.83
C GLY A 326 -2.71 -38.22 -13.85
N ASP A 327 -2.51 -37.07 -14.49
CA ASP A 327 -1.47 -36.80 -15.49
C ASP A 327 -0.05 -36.84 -14.92
N PHE A 328 0.10 -36.87 -13.59
CA PHE A 328 1.41 -37.01 -12.96
C PHE A 328 1.90 -38.46 -13.02
N VAL A 329 1.03 -39.42 -13.36
CA VAL A 329 1.40 -40.83 -13.46
C VAL A 329 2.23 -41.05 -14.71
N GLY A 330 3.51 -41.39 -14.51
CA GLY A 330 4.46 -41.66 -15.59
C GLY A 330 5.34 -40.46 -15.96
N GLU A 331 5.08 -39.29 -15.37
CA GLU A 331 5.89 -38.08 -15.54
C GLU A 331 7.04 -38.01 -14.52
N GLY A 332 7.95 -37.05 -14.72
CA GLY A 332 9.06 -36.78 -13.83
C GLY A 332 9.40 -35.30 -13.74
N PRO A 333 10.19 -34.90 -12.73
CA PRO A 333 10.60 -33.51 -12.57
C PRO A 333 11.49 -33.02 -13.73
N GLU A 334 11.24 -31.81 -14.24
CA GLU A 334 12.01 -31.21 -15.33
C GLU A 334 13.23 -30.45 -14.78
N GLY A 335 14.41 -30.66 -15.36
CA GLY A 335 15.62 -29.91 -15.00
C GLY A 335 16.22 -30.22 -13.62
N GLY A 336 15.72 -31.23 -12.90
CA GLY A 336 16.37 -31.86 -11.74
C GLY A 336 16.49 -31.02 -10.47
N THR A 337 15.70 -29.95 -10.32
CA THR A 337 15.74 -29.11 -9.09
C THR A 337 14.40 -28.44 -8.73
N VAL A 338 13.40 -28.52 -9.62
CA VAL A 338 12.12 -27.83 -9.45
C VAL A 338 11.00 -28.77 -9.86
N LEU A 339 9.95 -28.83 -9.03
CA LEU A 339 8.68 -29.40 -9.47
C LEU A 339 8.05 -28.43 -10.48
N THR A 340 8.09 -28.79 -11.75
CA THR A 340 7.48 -28.06 -12.87
C THR A 340 6.79 -29.08 -13.79
N LEU A 341 5.68 -28.68 -14.40
CA LEU A 341 4.85 -29.53 -15.24
C LEU A 341 4.48 -28.76 -16.49
N TRP A 342 4.99 -29.21 -17.64
CA TRP A 342 4.66 -28.65 -18.95
C TRP A 342 4.52 -29.79 -19.98
N SER A 343 3.94 -30.93 -19.60
CA SER A 343 3.81 -32.05 -20.53
C SER A 343 2.71 -31.79 -21.57
N LYS A 344 1.66 -31.06 -21.16
CA LYS A 344 0.54 -30.64 -22.02
C LYS A 344 0.23 -29.14 -21.92
N GLY A 345 1.20 -28.31 -21.51
CA GLY A 345 0.95 -26.93 -21.10
C GLY A 345 0.15 -26.87 -19.79
N ASP A 346 -0.79 -25.94 -19.66
CA ASP A 346 -1.64 -25.78 -18.47
C ASP A 346 -2.76 -26.85 -18.33
N GLY A 347 -2.71 -27.90 -19.16
CA GLY A 347 -3.74 -28.94 -19.24
C GLY A 347 -3.58 -30.11 -18.27
N ASP A 348 -2.46 -30.20 -17.55
CA ASP A 348 -2.13 -31.34 -16.69
C ASP A 348 -2.95 -31.32 -15.38
N ILE A 349 -3.64 -32.42 -15.06
CA ILE A 349 -4.44 -32.60 -13.83
C ILE A 349 -3.92 -33.76 -12.98
N GLY A 350 -3.80 -33.58 -11.67
CA GLY A 350 -3.40 -34.68 -10.79
C GLY A 350 -2.86 -34.22 -9.44
N SER A 351 -2.28 -35.15 -8.68
CA SER A 351 -1.70 -34.87 -7.37
C SER A 351 -0.39 -35.61 -7.17
N LEU A 352 0.54 -35.00 -6.44
CA LEU A 352 1.73 -35.64 -5.88
C LEU A 352 1.59 -35.70 -4.36
N THR A 353 1.53 -36.91 -3.79
CA THR A 353 1.38 -37.09 -2.34
C THR A 353 2.60 -37.77 -1.75
N SER A 354 3.31 -37.10 -0.85
CA SER A 354 4.43 -37.73 -0.13
C SER A 354 3.95 -38.82 0.82
N SER A 355 4.85 -39.75 1.15
CA SER A 355 4.67 -40.58 2.35
C SER A 355 4.72 -39.70 3.60
N ASN A 356 4.00 -40.09 4.66
CA ASN A 356 4.07 -39.38 5.93
C ASN A 356 5.53 -39.30 6.42
N PHE A 357 6.03 -38.08 6.62
CA PHE A 357 7.35 -37.86 7.21
C PHE A 357 7.23 -37.00 8.47
N THR A 358 8.18 -37.18 9.40
CA THR A 358 8.26 -36.34 10.59
C THR A 358 9.11 -35.14 10.27
N ILE A 359 8.55 -33.94 10.48
CA ILE A 359 9.31 -32.69 10.43
C ILE A 359 10.19 -32.66 11.69
N THR A 360 11.48 -32.96 11.51
CA THR A 360 12.50 -33.02 12.56
C THR A 360 13.25 -31.69 12.73
N SER A 361 13.09 -30.79 11.76
CA SER A 361 13.67 -29.45 11.74
C SER A 361 12.63 -28.41 12.14
N LYS A 362 13.07 -27.30 12.74
CA LYS A 362 12.19 -26.16 13.06
C LYS A 362 11.69 -25.40 11.82
N TYR A 363 12.18 -25.74 10.63
CA TYR A 363 11.93 -25.04 9.38
C TYR A 363 11.68 -26.04 8.24
N VAL A 364 10.75 -25.70 7.33
CA VAL A 364 10.48 -26.41 6.07
C VAL A 364 10.42 -25.36 4.96
N GLN A 365 11.02 -25.65 3.81
CA GLN A 365 11.04 -24.78 2.63
C GLN A 365 10.53 -25.54 1.42
N PHE A 366 9.80 -24.84 0.54
CA PHE A 366 9.34 -25.36 -0.74
C PHE A 366 9.98 -24.52 -1.86
N GLN A 367 10.55 -25.19 -2.87
CA GLN A 367 10.85 -24.58 -4.16
C GLN A 367 9.85 -25.15 -5.16
N ILE A 368 8.87 -24.35 -5.58
CA ILE A 368 7.82 -24.79 -6.49
C ILE A 368 7.81 -23.85 -7.69
N GLY A 369 7.88 -24.42 -8.89
CA GLY A 369 7.65 -23.71 -10.14
C GLY A 369 6.18 -23.88 -10.52
N CYS A 370 5.41 -22.81 -10.47
CA CYS A 370 4.05 -22.79 -11.03
C CYS A 370 3.85 -21.50 -11.83
N CYS A 371 3.12 -21.61 -12.95
CA CYS A 371 2.82 -20.52 -13.86
C CYS A 371 1.75 -19.57 -13.26
N SER A 372 1.85 -18.28 -13.57
CA SER A 372 0.87 -17.25 -13.22
C SER A 372 -0.43 -17.42 -14.01
N ASN A 373 -1.30 -18.36 -13.62
CA ASN A 373 -2.59 -18.53 -14.27
C ASN A 373 -3.77 -18.58 -13.26
N PRO A 374 -4.43 -17.45 -12.96
CA PRO A 374 -5.68 -17.44 -12.22
C PRO A 374 -6.82 -17.94 -13.11
N ALA A 375 -7.44 -19.04 -12.70
CA ALA A 375 -8.77 -19.56 -13.08
C ALA A 375 -9.36 -19.10 -14.44
N ASN A 376 -9.26 -19.94 -15.48
CA ASN A 376 -10.12 -19.81 -16.66
C ASN A 376 -11.30 -20.79 -16.61
N VAL A 377 -12.43 -20.33 -16.05
CA VAL A 377 -13.68 -21.11 -15.90
C VAL A 377 -14.28 -21.55 -17.24
N SER A 378 -13.89 -20.92 -18.36
CA SER A 378 -14.40 -21.29 -19.69
C SER A 378 -13.70 -22.52 -20.29
N ALA A 379 -12.54 -22.91 -19.78
CA ALA A 379 -11.74 -24.01 -20.30
C ALA A 379 -12.03 -25.37 -19.63
N TYR A 380 -12.46 -25.40 -18.36
CA TYR A 380 -12.60 -26.64 -17.59
C TYR A 380 -14.03 -26.82 -17.08
N ARG A 381 -14.71 -27.89 -17.53
CA ARG A 381 -16.17 -28.10 -17.41
C ARG A 381 -16.62 -28.79 -16.12
N THR A 382 -15.99 -28.58 -14.96
CA THR A 382 -16.46 -29.19 -13.69
C THR A 382 -16.33 -28.28 -12.44
N PRO A 383 -17.32 -28.25 -11.52
CA PRO A 383 -17.33 -27.40 -10.31
C PRO A 383 -16.41 -27.85 -9.15
N GLN A 384 -15.53 -28.82 -9.37
CA GLN A 384 -14.72 -29.43 -8.32
C GLN A 384 -13.28 -28.91 -8.23
N ASP A 385 -12.79 -28.15 -9.23
CA ASP A 385 -11.38 -27.75 -9.30
C ASP A 385 -11.22 -26.25 -9.00
N ILE A 386 -10.92 -25.93 -7.75
CA ILE A 386 -10.60 -24.58 -7.29
C ILE A 386 -9.51 -24.70 -6.24
N GLU A 387 -8.24 -24.67 -6.67
CA GLU A 387 -7.11 -24.21 -5.85
C GLU A 387 -5.83 -24.30 -6.68
N THR A 388 -5.27 -23.15 -7.05
CA THR A 388 -3.85 -23.05 -7.41
C THR A 388 -3.18 -22.15 -6.37
N THR A 389 -3.16 -22.60 -5.11
CA THR A 389 -2.39 -21.98 -4.03
C THR A 389 -1.61 -23.05 -3.26
N ILE A 390 -0.38 -22.75 -2.86
CA ILE A 390 0.41 -23.64 -2.00
C ILE A 390 0.12 -23.27 -0.55
N ASN A 391 -0.71 -24.07 0.10
CA ASN A 391 -0.95 -23.99 1.54
C ASN A 391 0.00 -24.94 2.28
N LEU A 392 0.77 -24.43 3.25
CA LEU A 392 1.46 -25.30 4.20
C LEU A 392 0.43 -25.77 5.23
N LEU A 393 0.00 -27.03 5.10
CA LEU A 393 -0.87 -27.68 6.07
C LEU A 393 -0.04 -28.42 7.13
N VAL A 394 -0.30 -28.16 8.41
CA VAL A 394 0.20 -28.98 9.53
C VAL A 394 -1.01 -29.45 10.32
N SER A 395 -1.18 -30.77 10.41
CA SER A 395 -2.35 -31.40 11.05
C SER A 395 -3.72 -30.98 10.48
N GLY A 396 -3.75 -30.62 9.19
CA GLY A 396 -4.98 -30.19 8.50
C GLY A 396 -5.29 -28.69 8.62
N GLU A 397 -4.43 -27.89 9.25
CA GLU A 397 -4.58 -26.44 9.36
C GLU A 397 -3.53 -25.71 8.51
N VAL A 398 -3.93 -24.62 7.85
CA VAL A 398 -3.00 -23.73 7.14
C VAL A 398 -2.19 -22.94 8.17
N VAL A 399 -0.89 -23.22 8.29
CA VAL A 399 -0.05 -22.63 9.34
C VAL A 399 0.82 -21.46 8.90
N ARG A 400 0.81 -21.09 7.61
CA ARG A 400 1.61 -19.96 7.12
C ARG A 400 0.99 -19.22 5.93
N SER A 401 0.92 -17.89 6.07
CA SER A 401 0.72 -16.88 5.01
C SER A 401 1.51 -15.62 5.42
N THR A 402 2.00 -14.82 4.48
CA THR A 402 2.92 -13.68 4.75
C THR A 402 2.22 -12.32 4.77
N THR A 403 2.34 -11.54 5.84
CA THR A 403 1.61 -10.26 6.01
C THR A 403 2.29 -9.08 5.32
N GLY A 404 1.58 -8.40 4.42
CA GLY A 404 1.78 -6.98 4.09
C GLY A 404 0.90 -6.08 4.96
N VAL A 405 1.08 -4.76 4.87
CA VAL A 405 0.10 -3.78 5.42
C VAL A 405 -1.22 -3.89 4.66
N ASP A 406 -1.17 -4.25 3.38
CA ASP A 406 -2.33 -4.52 2.54
C ASP A 406 -2.02 -5.74 1.66
N TRP A 407 -3.01 -6.58 1.45
CA TRP A 407 -2.92 -7.81 0.65
C TRP A 407 -3.41 -7.62 -0.79
N GLY A 408 -3.94 -6.43 -1.09
CA GLY A 408 -4.34 -6.03 -2.42
C GLY A 408 -3.19 -5.44 -3.23
N PRO A 409 -3.40 -5.29 -4.55
CA PRO A 409 -2.40 -4.78 -5.47
C PRO A 409 -2.20 -3.25 -5.41
N ASP A 410 -3.15 -2.49 -4.87
CA ASP A 410 -3.20 -1.02 -5.04
C ASP A 410 -3.07 -0.26 -3.72
N PHE A 411 -2.05 -0.61 -2.92
CA PHE A 411 -1.68 0.15 -1.73
C PHE A 411 -0.14 0.17 -1.60
N TYR A 412 0.44 1.27 -2.08
CA TYR A 412 1.89 1.45 -2.13
C TYR A 412 2.34 2.79 -1.55
N ALA A 413 3.65 2.95 -1.32
CA ALA A 413 4.26 4.19 -0.81
C ALA A 413 3.57 4.71 0.46
N ALA A 414 3.04 3.80 1.28
CA ALA A 414 2.26 4.18 2.44
C ALA A 414 3.14 4.84 3.50
N THR A 415 2.71 6.01 3.98
CA THR A 415 3.42 6.77 5.00
C THR A 415 2.42 7.43 5.95
N SER A 416 2.92 7.96 7.07
CA SER A 416 2.08 8.45 8.17
C SER A 416 2.25 9.94 8.44
N TRP A 417 1.20 10.59 8.97
CA TRP A 417 1.26 11.98 9.37
C TRP A 417 2.19 12.20 10.56
N ASN A 418 3.08 13.18 10.45
CA ASN A 418 3.70 13.85 11.59
C ASN A 418 2.75 14.87 12.20
N GLY A 419 3.04 15.31 13.43
CA GLY A 419 2.27 16.37 14.11
C GLY A 419 0.90 15.94 14.65
N VAL A 420 0.48 14.70 14.40
CA VAL A 420 -0.64 14.07 15.11
C VAL A 420 -0.13 13.43 16.41
N ALA A 421 -1.02 13.31 17.40
CA ALA A 421 -0.71 12.55 18.61
C ALA A 421 -0.48 11.06 18.26
N ASP A 422 0.43 10.40 18.98
CA ASP A 422 0.88 9.03 18.63
C ASP A 422 -0.26 8.01 18.64
N GLU A 423 -1.23 8.14 19.55
CA GLU A 423 -2.44 7.32 19.64
C GLU A 423 -3.45 7.57 18.49
N LYS A 424 -3.16 8.56 17.64
CA LYS A 424 -3.91 8.96 16.46
C LYS A 424 -3.07 8.82 15.20
N ARG A 425 -2.11 7.89 15.18
CA ARG A 425 -1.32 7.59 13.99
C ARG A 425 -2.24 7.27 12.81
N ILE A 426 -2.11 8.06 11.75
CA ILE A 426 -2.87 7.91 10.52
C ILE A 426 -1.88 7.77 9.39
N ALA A 427 -2.14 6.83 8.48
CA ALA A 427 -1.37 6.62 7.26
C ALA A 427 -2.26 6.73 6.03
N ILE A 428 -1.65 6.97 4.87
CA ILE A 428 -2.32 6.95 3.57
C ILE A 428 -1.35 6.33 2.57
N GLY A 429 -1.87 5.59 1.59
CA GLY A 429 -1.08 4.97 0.53
C GLY A 429 -1.54 5.44 -0.85
N TRP A 430 -0.67 5.29 -1.84
CA TRP A 430 -1.00 5.46 -3.24
C TRP A 430 -1.89 4.30 -3.73
N ILE A 431 -3.10 4.61 -4.20
CA ILE A 431 -3.95 3.63 -4.91
C ILE A 431 -3.53 3.57 -6.36
N ASN A 432 -2.51 2.76 -6.62
CA ASN A 432 -2.09 2.28 -7.93
C ASN A 432 -1.01 1.20 -7.75
N ASN A 433 -0.51 0.64 -8.85
CA ASN A 433 0.60 -0.29 -8.85
C ASN A 433 1.61 0.04 -9.96
N TRP A 434 2.91 -0.01 -9.68
CA TRP A 434 3.95 0.22 -10.69
C TRP A 434 3.89 -0.74 -11.90
N ALA A 435 3.27 -1.92 -11.76
CA ALA A 435 3.13 -2.90 -12.84
C ALA A 435 2.20 -2.46 -13.99
N TYR A 436 1.25 -1.55 -13.73
CA TYR A 436 0.27 -1.10 -14.73
C TYR A 436 -0.14 0.37 -14.58
N GLY A 437 0.39 1.06 -13.58
CA GLY A 437 -0.17 2.33 -13.13
C GLY A 437 -0.06 3.45 -14.15
N ALA A 438 0.92 3.37 -15.06
CA ALA A 438 1.08 4.29 -16.19
C ALA A 438 -0.04 4.17 -17.24
N ASP A 439 -0.72 3.03 -17.29
CA ASP A 439 -1.61 2.64 -18.37
C ASP A 439 -3.10 2.62 -17.97
N ILE A 440 -3.42 2.91 -16.70
CA ILE A 440 -4.82 2.95 -16.25
C ILE A 440 -5.65 3.97 -17.06
N PRO A 441 -6.94 3.67 -17.34
CA PRO A 441 -7.76 4.41 -18.30
C PRO A 441 -8.37 5.70 -17.72
N THR A 442 -7.56 6.49 -17.01
CA THR A 442 -7.98 7.75 -16.38
C THR A 442 -7.46 8.99 -17.15
N SER A 443 -8.30 10.02 -17.22
CA SER A 443 -7.99 11.32 -17.83
C SER A 443 -8.96 12.38 -17.28
N PRO A 444 -8.54 13.64 -17.05
CA PRO A 444 -7.21 14.23 -17.29
C PRO A 444 -6.20 13.95 -16.17
N TRP A 445 -6.52 13.06 -15.24
CA TRP A 445 -5.74 12.71 -14.05
C TRP A 445 -5.25 11.26 -14.10
N ARG A 446 -4.31 10.91 -13.24
CA ARG A 446 -3.88 9.54 -13.01
C ARG A 446 -3.45 9.31 -11.57
N SER A 447 -3.98 8.22 -11.03
CA SER A 447 -3.79 7.73 -9.66
C SER A 447 -4.48 8.53 -8.57
N ALA A 448 -4.83 7.84 -7.48
CA ALA A 448 -5.49 8.42 -6.30
C ALA A 448 -4.74 8.04 -5.02
N MET A 449 -5.16 8.59 -3.89
CA MET A 449 -4.72 8.16 -2.55
C MET A 449 -5.79 7.28 -1.90
N SER A 450 -5.37 6.39 -0.99
CA SER A 450 -6.28 5.51 -0.24
C SER A 450 -7.18 6.31 0.69
N ILE A 451 -8.22 5.66 1.22
CA ILE A 451 -8.83 6.21 2.43
C ILE A 451 -7.70 6.31 3.48
N PRO A 452 -7.59 7.43 4.21
CA PRO A 452 -6.63 7.49 5.29
C PRO A 452 -6.99 6.44 6.34
N ARG A 453 -5.98 5.80 6.92
CA ARG A 453 -6.11 4.65 7.81
C ARG A 453 -5.58 5.01 9.17
N LYS A 454 -6.43 4.95 10.19
CA LYS A 454 -5.95 4.92 11.57
C LYS A 454 -5.19 3.61 11.78
N LEU A 455 -3.97 3.70 12.28
CA LEU A 455 -3.12 2.56 12.61
C LEU A 455 -3.16 2.30 14.11
N GLU A 456 -3.34 1.04 14.51
CA GLU A 456 -3.32 0.58 15.89
C GLU A 456 -2.56 -0.74 15.98
N LEU A 457 -1.97 -1.07 17.13
CA LEU A 457 -1.50 -2.42 17.42
C LEU A 457 -2.52 -3.10 18.32
N LYS A 458 -2.95 -4.31 17.95
CA LYS A 458 -3.87 -5.10 18.78
C LYS A 458 -3.43 -6.55 18.91
N ALA A 459 -3.77 -7.17 20.04
CA ALA A 459 -3.67 -8.61 20.19
C ALA A 459 -4.77 -9.31 19.38
N VAL A 460 -4.40 -9.88 18.24
CA VAL A 460 -5.28 -10.66 17.37
C VAL A 460 -4.82 -12.11 17.41
N GLN A 461 -5.67 -12.99 17.95
CA GLN A 461 -5.35 -14.41 18.20
C GLN A 461 -4.06 -14.63 19.00
N GLY A 462 -3.84 -13.79 20.01
CA GLY A 462 -2.65 -13.85 20.87
C GLY A 462 -1.35 -13.35 20.21
N LYS A 463 -1.42 -12.77 19.00
CA LYS A 463 -0.30 -12.11 18.34
C LYS A 463 -0.56 -10.61 18.22
N THR A 464 0.44 -9.79 18.53
CA THR A 464 0.39 -8.36 18.26
C THR A 464 0.45 -8.12 16.76
N GLN A 465 -0.58 -7.49 16.19
CA GLN A 465 -0.69 -7.22 14.76
C GLN A 465 -1.06 -5.77 14.51
N LEU A 466 -0.65 -5.25 13.36
CA LEU A 466 -1.11 -3.95 12.87
C LEU A 466 -2.57 -4.07 12.43
N VAL A 467 -3.39 -3.17 12.96
CA VAL A 467 -4.82 -3.05 12.65
C VAL A 467 -5.08 -1.69 12.02
N GLN A 468 -5.88 -1.69 10.96
CA GLN A 468 -6.18 -0.51 10.16
C GLN A 468 -7.68 -0.26 10.09
N GLN A 469 -8.08 0.99 10.28
CA GLN A 469 -9.47 1.41 10.15
C GLN A 469 -9.59 2.69 9.31
N PRO A 470 -10.59 2.79 8.42
CA PRO A 470 -10.88 4.03 7.70
C PRO A 470 -11.04 5.22 8.66
N GLN A 471 -10.29 6.29 8.39
CA GLN A 471 -10.28 7.54 9.13
C GLN A 471 -10.32 8.72 8.13
N PRO A 472 -11.24 9.69 8.29
CA PRO A 472 -12.20 9.83 9.39
C PRO A 472 -13.40 8.90 9.21
N ARG A 473 -14.36 8.99 10.14
CA ARG A 473 -15.66 8.33 9.98
C ARG A 473 -16.38 8.92 8.76
N LEU A 474 -16.91 8.05 7.90
CA LEU A 474 -17.69 8.46 6.72
C LEU A 474 -19.12 8.89 7.05
N SER A 475 -19.55 8.77 8.31
CA SER A 475 -20.91 9.12 8.74
C SER A 475 -21.40 10.53 8.34
N PRO A 476 -20.54 11.58 8.23
CA PRO A 476 -20.97 12.88 7.69
C PRO A 476 -21.42 12.83 6.21
N LEU A 477 -20.86 11.90 5.43
CA LEU A 477 -21.18 11.66 4.02
C LEU A 477 -22.38 10.70 3.84
N GLU A 478 -22.63 9.83 4.83
CA GLU A 478 -23.69 8.80 4.82
C GLU A 478 -25.06 9.29 5.32
N ARG A 479 -25.50 10.48 4.90
CA ARG A 479 -26.74 11.07 5.43
C ARG A 479 -27.97 10.25 5.03
N GLY A 480 -28.77 9.85 6.03
CA GLY A 480 -30.07 9.19 5.85
C GLY A 480 -30.11 7.77 6.39
N LYS A 481 -31.15 7.02 6.01
CA LYS A 481 -31.25 5.59 6.30
C LYS A 481 -30.28 4.81 5.39
N PRO A 482 -29.76 3.65 5.82
CA PRO A 482 -29.04 2.75 4.93
C PRO A 482 -29.84 2.50 3.64
N LEU A 483 -29.17 2.46 2.49
CA LEU A 483 -29.79 2.03 1.22
C LEU A 483 -30.37 0.63 1.34
N GLN A 484 -29.62 -0.23 2.03
CA GLN A 484 -30.03 -1.58 2.30
C GLN A 484 -29.64 -1.96 3.72
N GLN A 485 -30.56 -2.60 4.42
CA GLN A 485 -30.27 -3.37 5.62
C GLN A 485 -31.03 -4.69 5.51
N ARG A 486 -30.31 -5.81 5.47
CA ARG A 486 -30.85 -7.15 5.29
C ARG A 486 -30.19 -8.11 6.25
N PHE A 487 -30.97 -9.08 6.70
CA PHE A 487 -30.50 -10.18 7.52
C PHE A 487 -31.11 -11.46 7.00
N TRP A 488 -30.26 -12.42 6.68
CA TRP A 488 -30.63 -13.77 6.30
C TRP A 488 -30.14 -14.72 7.38
N ARG A 489 -31.08 -15.31 8.13
CA ARG A 489 -30.74 -16.33 9.12
C ARG A 489 -30.08 -17.54 8.44
N ASN A 490 -30.67 -17.98 7.34
CA ASN A 490 -30.14 -18.99 6.42
C ASN A 490 -30.29 -18.43 5.00
N MET A 491 -29.18 -18.35 4.28
CA MET A 491 -29.15 -17.91 2.89
C MET A 491 -28.79 -19.10 2.02
N SER A 492 -29.74 -19.54 1.19
CA SER A 492 -29.51 -20.64 0.25
C SER A 492 -28.52 -20.24 -0.85
N PRO A 493 -27.86 -21.21 -1.50
CA PRO A 493 -26.92 -20.95 -2.57
C PRO A 493 -27.57 -20.16 -3.71
N GLY A 494 -26.82 -19.22 -4.28
CA GLY A 494 -27.25 -18.41 -5.41
C GLY A 494 -26.74 -16.99 -5.34
N ASN A 495 -27.23 -16.17 -6.26
CA ASN A 495 -26.93 -14.75 -6.37
C ASN A 495 -28.22 -13.94 -6.25
N ILE A 496 -28.35 -13.17 -5.17
CA ILE A 496 -29.53 -12.36 -4.86
C ILE A 496 -29.23 -10.93 -5.28
N ALA A 497 -29.80 -10.48 -6.41
CA ALA A 497 -29.72 -9.09 -6.82
C ALA A 497 -30.47 -8.19 -5.83
N LEU A 498 -29.84 -7.08 -5.45
CA LEU A 498 -30.46 -6.05 -4.62
C LEU A 498 -31.03 -4.97 -5.53
N PRO A 499 -32.23 -4.41 -5.24
CA PRO A 499 -32.88 -3.41 -6.08
C PRO A 499 -32.27 -2.02 -5.86
N LEU A 500 -30.96 -1.87 -6.11
CA LEU A 500 -30.21 -0.64 -5.95
C LEU A 500 -29.15 -0.47 -7.03
N SER A 501 -28.84 0.79 -7.35
CA SER A 501 -27.83 1.19 -8.33
C SER A 501 -26.88 2.19 -7.69
N VAL A 502 -25.60 1.85 -7.56
CA VAL A 502 -24.63 2.65 -6.81
C VAL A 502 -23.23 2.64 -7.44
N LYS A 503 -22.49 3.73 -7.26
CA LYS A 503 -21.04 3.83 -7.57
C LYS A 503 -20.18 4.08 -6.32
N SER A 504 -20.79 4.49 -5.21
CA SER A 504 -20.09 4.83 -3.98
C SER A 504 -20.85 4.34 -2.73
N VAL A 505 -20.25 3.39 -1.97
CA VAL A 505 -20.86 2.84 -0.75
C VAL A 505 -19.86 2.55 0.36
N ASP A 506 -20.34 2.62 1.60
CA ASP A 506 -19.77 1.97 2.78
C ASP A 506 -20.69 0.79 3.14
N ALA A 507 -20.15 -0.42 3.04
CA ALA A 507 -20.85 -1.66 3.34
C ALA A 507 -20.27 -2.35 4.58
N GLU A 508 -21.15 -2.81 5.47
CA GLU A 508 -20.81 -3.76 6.52
C GLU A 508 -21.47 -5.10 6.17
N LEU A 509 -20.63 -6.13 5.96
CA LEU A 509 -21.06 -7.49 5.70
C LEU A 509 -20.55 -8.40 6.84
N THR A 510 -21.45 -9.13 7.48
CA THR A 510 -21.08 -10.14 8.48
C THR A 510 -21.78 -11.46 8.22
N PHE A 511 -21.15 -12.56 8.57
CA PHE A 511 -21.72 -13.91 8.47
C PHE A 511 -21.01 -14.84 9.45
N HIS A 512 -21.66 -15.93 9.81
CA HIS A 512 -21.05 -16.94 10.68
C HIS A 512 -20.16 -17.88 9.85
N ALA A 513 -18.96 -18.17 10.33
CA ALA A 513 -17.97 -19.11 9.75
C ALA A 513 -18.40 -20.60 9.84
N GLY A 514 -19.71 -20.87 9.83
CA GLY A 514 -20.28 -22.20 10.02
C GLY A 514 -20.06 -23.10 8.81
N LYS A 515 -20.23 -24.41 9.00
CA LYS A 515 -20.07 -25.40 7.94
C LYS A 515 -21.19 -25.23 6.90
N ASN A 516 -20.83 -24.99 5.64
CA ASN A 516 -21.50 -25.43 4.39
C ASN A 516 -21.40 -24.49 3.15
N PRO A 517 -20.96 -23.22 3.21
CA PRO A 517 -20.60 -22.49 1.99
C PRO A 517 -19.11 -22.63 1.67
N LYS A 518 -18.76 -22.78 0.39
CA LYS A 518 -17.38 -22.57 -0.07
C LYS A 518 -17.05 -21.07 0.03
N GLU A 519 -17.98 -20.23 -0.42
CA GLU A 519 -17.83 -18.78 -0.45
C GLU A 519 -19.15 -18.05 -0.13
N THR A 520 -19.05 -16.86 0.44
CA THR A 520 -20.15 -15.89 0.52
C THR A 520 -19.62 -14.47 0.43
N GLY A 521 -20.42 -13.55 -0.10
CA GLY A 521 -19.97 -12.19 -0.31
C GLY A 521 -21.00 -11.27 -0.95
N ILE A 522 -20.51 -10.15 -1.44
CA ILE A 522 -21.24 -9.12 -2.16
C ILE A 522 -20.63 -8.96 -3.56
N GLY A 523 -21.48 -8.90 -4.58
CA GLY A 523 -21.12 -8.45 -5.93
C GLY A 523 -21.36 -6.95 -6.05
N LEU A 524 -20.35 -6.21 -6.46
CA LEU A 524 -20.37 -4.76 -6.63
C LEU A 524 -20.18 -4.39 -8.10
N ARG A 525 -20.75 -3.25 -8.51
CA ARG A 525 -20.67 -2.76 -9.90
C ARG A 525 -21.07 -3.86 -10.90
N GLN A 526 -22.17 -4.56 -10.61
CA GLN A 526 -22.65 -5.67 -11.43
C GLN A 526 -23.25 -5.14 -12.74
N GLY A 527 -22.81 -5.72 -13.86
CA GLY A 527 -23.34 -5.46 -15.20
C GLY A 527 -24.59 -6.28 -15.53
N SER A 528 -25.22 -5.99 -16.66
CA SER A 528 -26.40 -6.73 -17.14
C SER A 528 -26.10 -8.18 -17.54
N ASP A 529 -24.83 -8.49 -17.81
CA ASP A 529 -24.30 -9.84 -18.06
C ASP A 529 -24.13 -10.66 -16.77
N GLY A 530 -24.30 -10.03 -15.60
CA GLY A 530 -24.14 -10.63 -14.29
C GLY A 530 -22.71 -10.59 -13.75
N ALA A 531 -21.73 -10.12 -14.53
CA ALA A 531 -20.35 -9.95 -14.08
C ALA A 531 -20.27 -8.83 -13.04
N ALA A 532 -19.47 -9.03 -11.99
CA ALA A 532 -19.33 -8.09 -10.88
C ALA A 532 -17.92 -8.15 -10.31
N ILE A 533 -17.55 -7.10 -9.58
CA ILE A 533 -16.42 -7.14 -8.64
C ILE A 533 -16.92 -7.87 -7.39
N ARG A 534 -16.38 -9.04 -7.10
CA ARG A 534 -16.85 -9.86 -5.97
C ARG A 534 -15.95 -9.62 -4.76
N VAL A 535 -16.55 -9.30 -3.62
CA VAL A 535 -15.86 -9.18 -2.34
C VAL A 535 -16.49 -10.18 -1.39
N GLY A 536 -15.69 -11.05 -0.79
CA GLY A 536 -16.25 -12.12 0.02
C GLY A 536 -15.25 -12.81 0.90
N TYR A 537 -15.61 -14.03 1.30
CA TYR A 537 -14.83 -14.90 2.15
C TYR A 537 -14.91 -16.33 1.66
N ASP A 538 -13.74 -16.96 1.59
CA ASP A 538 -13.56 -18.38 1.37
C ASP A 538 -13.42 -19.08 2.73
N PHE A 539 -14.37 -19.98 2.99
CA PHE A 539 -14.46 -20.70 4.27
C PHE A 539 -13.49 -21.88 4.36
N ALA A 540 -13.00 -22.40 3.22
CA ALA A 540 -12.05 -23.51 3.21
C ALA A 540 -10.66 -23.04 3.64
N THR A 541 -10.26 -21.87 3.15
CA THR A 541 -8.93 -21.28 3.41
C THR A 541 -8.94 -20.26 4.55
N ALA A 542 -10.11 -19.87 5.04
CA ALA A 542 -10.30 -18.81 6.01
C ALA A 542 -9.69 -17.47 5.54
N GLN A 543 -10.03 -17.09 4.31
CA GLN A 543 -9.50 -15.89 3.66
C GLN A 543 -10.63 -14.99 3.18
N MET A 544 -10.50 -13.68 3.41
CA MET A 544 -11.29 -12.71 2.66
C MET A 544 -10.69 -12.53 1.25
N PHE A 545 -11.52 -12.15 0.28
CA PHE A 545 -11.05 -11.94 -1.09
C PHE A 545 -11.68 -10.74 -1.78
N VAL A 546 -10.96 -10.22 -2.77
CA VAL A 546 -11.46 -9.32 -3.81
C VAL A 546 -11.15 -9.93 -5.16
N ASP A 547 -12.19 -10.26 -5.91
CA ASP A 547 -12.14 -10.81 -7.26
C ASP A 547 -12.58 -9.73 -8.26
N ARG A 548 -11.59 -9.19 -8.97
CA ARG A 548 -11.77 -8.28 -10.11
C ARG A 548 -11.46 -8.97 -11.45
N SER A 549 -11.44 -10.29 -11.51
CA SER A 549 -11.16 -11.04 -12.75
C SER A 549 -12.20 -10.80 -13.84
N ALA A 550 -13.44 -10.52 -13.43
CA ALA A 550 -14.55 -10.20 -14.31
C ALA A 550 -14.65 -8.70 -14.66
N ASP A 551 -13.69 -7.88 -14.22
CA ASP A 551 -13.52 -6.50 -14.70
C ASP A 551 -13.04 -6.59 -16.16
N SER A 552 -13.95 -6.71 -17.12
CA SER A 552 -13.62 -7.26 -18.45
C SER A 552 -13.76 -6.28 -19.61
N GLN A 553 -14.32 -5.09 -19.39
CA GLN A 553 -14.62 -4.17 -20.49
C GLN A 553 -13.55 -3.09 -20.74
N ASP A 554 -12.72 -2.73 -19.74
CA ASP A 554 -11.69 -1.69 -19.89
C ASP A 554 -10.34 -2.05 -19.22
N VAL A 555 -10.00 -3.34 -19.19
CA VAL A 555 -8.78 -3.87 -18.54
C VAL A 555 -7.67 -4.29 -19.51
N SER A 556 -7.83 -3.95 -20.80
CA SER A 556 -6.87 -4.33 -21.86
C SER A 556 -5.49 -3.69 -21.68
N PHE A 557 -5.36 -2.72 -20.78
CA PHE A 557 -4.11 -2.05 -20.46
C PHE A 557 -3.09 -2.94 -19.73
N SER A 558 -3.51 -4.02 -19.06
CA SER A 558 -2.58 -4.97 -18.43
C SER A 558 -3.18 -6.36 -18.22
N SER A 559 -2.44 -7.40 -18.62
CA SER A 559 -2.81 -8.80 -18.35
C SER A 559 -2.72 -9.20 -16.88
N LEU A 560 -2.06 -8.38 -16.04
CA LEU A 560 -1.93 -8.60 -14.59
C LEU A 560 -3.13 -8.03 -13.80
N PHE A 561 -3.98 -7.22 -14.44
CA PHE A 561 -5.06 -6.53 -13.74
C PHE A 561 -6.24 -7.45 -13.40
N PRO A 562 -6.78 -8.26 -14.32
CA PRO A 562 -7.87 -9.19 -14.00
C PRO A 562 -7.35 -10.32 -13.11
N SER A 563 -7.68 -10.29 -11.82
CA SER A 563 -7.14 -11.21 -10.83
C SER A 563 -8.01 -11.29 -9.58
N ILE A 564 -7.70 -12.27 -8.73
CA ILE A 564 -8.31 -12.46 -7.41
C ILE A 564 -7.22 -12.31 -6.35
N TYR A 565 -7.52 -11.52 -5.33
CA TYR A 565 -6.62 -11.25 -4.21
C TYR A 565 -7.22 -11.83 -2.93
N TYR A 566 -6.40 -12.47 -2.12
CA TYR A 566 -6.80 -13.13 -0.89
C TYR A 566 -6.01 -12.56 0.29
N ALA A 567 -6.67 -12.47 1.44
CA ALA A 567 -6.05 -12.10 2.71
C ALA A 567 -6.53 -13.03 3.82
N PRO A 568 -5.63 -13.57 4.66
CA PRO A 568 -6.00 -14.35 5.83
C PRO A 568 -6.94 -13.57 6.74
N LEU A 569 -8.05 -14.18 7.15
CA LEU A 569 -8.97 -13.56 8.08
C LEU A 569 -9.67 -14.66 8.88
N SER A 570 -9.36 -14.73 10.17
CA SER A 570 -10.08 -15.65 11.05
C SER A 570 -11.39 -15.05 11.52
N ALA A 571 -12.35 -15.92 11.80
CA ALA A 571 -13.55 -15.52 12.53
C ALA A 571 -13.20 -15.08 13.97
N ASP A 572 -14.03 -14.23 14.54
CA ASP A 572 -13.92 -13.84 15.95
C ASP A 572 -14.31 -14.99 16.90
N HIS A 573 -14.29 -14.71 18.21
CA HIS A 573 -14.62 -15.69 19.24
C HIS A 573 -16.07 -16.22 19.19
N ASP A 574 -16.98 -15.49 18.55
CA ASP A 574 -18.37 -15.89 18.33
C ASP A 574 -18.56 -16.61 16.99
N GLY A 575 -17.46 -16.86 16.25
CA GLY A 575 -17.48 -17.48 14.93
C GLY A 575 -18.00 -16.53 13.84
N ILE A 576 -17.98 -15.21 14.07
CA ILE A 576 -18.41 -14.22 13.09
C ILE A 576 -17.22 -13.69 12.29
N VAL A 577 -17.38 -13.67 10.97
CA VAL A 577 -16.51 -12.93 10.05
C VAL A 577 -17.16 -11.58 9.77
N LYS A 578 -16.35 -10.52 9.81
CA LYS A 578 -16.78 -9.15 9.51
C LYS A 578 -15.93 -8.55 8.42
N LEU A 579 -16.58 -7.98 7.40
CA LEU A 579 -15.95 -7.20 6.35
C LEU A 579 -16.58 -5.81 6.33
N ARG A 580 -15.75 -4.77 6.34
CA ARG A 580 -16.15 -3.41 5.95
C ARG A 580 -15.60 -3.14 4.55
N ILE A 581 -16.46 -2.71 3.63
CA ILE A 581 -16.15 -2.63 2.20
C ILE A 581 -16.49 -1.22 1.73
N LEU A 582 -15.48 -0.49 1.28
CA LEU A 582 -15.62 0.85 0.71
C LEU A 582 -15.51 0.71 -0.81
N LEU A 583 -16.58 1.04 -1.53
CA LEU A 583 -16.59 1.13 -2.99
C LEU A 583 -16.60 2.60 -3.37
N ASP A 584 -15.66 3.01 -4.22
CA ASP A 584 -15.71 4.28 -4.94
C ASP A 584 -15.75 4.01 -6.46
N TRP A 585 -15.72 5.06 -7.27
CA TRP A 585 -15.93 4.97 -8.71
C TRP A 585 -14.92 4.07 -9.42
N SER A 586 -13.70 3.97 -8.88
CA SER A 586 -12.63 3.15 -9.44
C SER A 586 -11.79 2.40 -8.40
N SER A 587 -12.32 2.19 -7.19
CA SER A 587 -11.60 1.46 -6.14
C SER A 587 -12.55 0.68 -5.23
N VAL A 588 -12.01 -0.41 -4.67
CA VAL A 588 -12.59 -1.16 -3.57
C VAL A 588 -11.52 -1.34 -2.48
N GLU A 589 -11.84 -0.91 -1.26
CA GLU A 589 -11.04 -1.15 -0.06
C GLU A 589 -11.82 -2.00 0.94
N VAL A 590 -11.23 -3.11 1.37
CA VAL A 590 -11.86 -4.09 2.27
C VAL A 590 -11.06 -4.19 3.55
N PHE A 591 -11.72 -4.06 4.69
CA PHE A 591 -11.14 -4.21 6.03
C PHE A 591 -11.82 -5.37 6.75
N GLY A 592 -11.04 -6.42 7.02
CA GLY A 592 -11.50 -7.64 7.68
C GLY A 592 -11.33 -7.59 9.20
N GLY A 593 -12.32 -8.11 9.93
CA GLY A 593 -12.26 -8.29 11.38
C GLY A 593 -12.21 -6.97 12.16
N LEU A 594 -11.18 -6.82 12.97
CA LEU A 594 -10.82 -5.57 13.64
C LEU A 594 -10.06 -4.60 12.73
N GLY A 595 -9.67 -5.03 11.53
CA GLY A 595 -8.82 -4.30 10.58
C GLY A 595 -7.41 -4.90 10.43
N GLU A 596 -7.17 -6.11 10.96
CA GLU A 596 -5.91 -6.85 10.88
C GLU A 596 -5.54 -7.27 9.45
N SER A 597 -6.54 -7.32 8.57
CA SER A 597 -6.38 -7.63 7.16
C SER A 597 -7.08 -6.58 6.31
N ALA A 598 -6.36 -6.08 5.31
CA ALA A 598 -6.88 -5.13 4.33
C ALA A 598 -6.58 -5.60 2.90
N ILE A 599 -7.50 -5.36 1.96
CA ILE A 599 -7.28 -5.51 0.53
C ILE A 599 -7.73 -4.23 -0.17
N THR A 600 -6.84 -3.61 -0.94
CA THR A 600 -7.14 -2.46 -1.81
C THR A 600 -6.92 -2.81 -3.26
N ALA A 601 -7.95 -2.61 -4.08
CA ALA A 601 -7.89 -2.85 -5.50
C ALA A 601 -8.62 -1.76 -6.28
N GLN A 602 -7.98 -1.23 -7.32
CA GLN A 602 -8.63 -0.45 -8.36
C GLN A 602 -9.60 -1.32 -9.16
N ILE A 603 -10.63 -0.68 -9.70
CA ILE A 603 -11.61 -1.28 -10.61
C ILE A 603 -11.95 -0.30 -11.73
N PHE A 604 -12.21 -0.77 -12.94
CA PHE A 604 -12.51 0.09 -14.11
C PHE A 604 -13.76 -0.38 -14.85
N ARG A 605 -14.87 -0.48 -14.11
CA ARG A 605 -16.16 -0.88 -14.67
C ARG A 605 -16.93 0.27 -15.31
N PRO A 606 -17.62 0.05 -16.44
CA PRO A 606 -18.47 1.05 -17.08
C PRO A 606 -19.50 1.69 -16.13
N ASP A 607 -19.88 2.93 -16.42
CA ASP A 607 -20.87 3.67 -15.63
C ASP A 607 -22.30 3.08 -15.71
N SER A 608 -22.54 2.17 -16.66
CA SER A 608 -23.77 1.35 -16.71
C SER A 608 -23.82 0.26 -15.64
N ASP A 609 -22.67 -0.17 -15.13
CA ASP A 609 -22.55 -1.32 -14.24
C ASP A 609 -22.70 -0.88 -12.79
N LEU A 610 -23.94 -0.72 -12.35
CA LEU A 610 -24.29 -0.14 -11.06
C LEU A 610 -24.95 -1.15 -10.10
N GLY A 611 -25.18 -2.38 -10.56
CA GLY A 611 -25.88 -3.39 -9.79
C GLY A 611 -25.11 -3.84 -8.55
N VAL A 612 -25.85 -4.35 -7.57
CA VAL A 612 -25.28 -4.98 -6.38
C VAL A 612 -26.01 -6.28 -6.11
N SER A 613 -25.28 -7.31 -5.72
CA SER A 613 -25.84 -8.60 -5.34
C SER A 613 -25.21 -9.16 -4.07
N VAL A 614 -25.89 -10.08 -3.41
CA VAL A 614 -25.31 -10.91 -2.35
C VAL A 614 -25.25 -12.34 -2.86
N PHE A 615 -24.12 -13.01 -2.70
CA PHE A 615 -23.93 -14.37 -3.20
C PHE A 615 -23.52 -15.34 -2.09
N SER A 616 -23.88 -16.60 -2.28
CA SER A 616 -23.21 -17.72 -1.62
C SER A 616 -23.20 -18.95 -2.51
N THR A 617 -22.14 -19.74 -2.42
CA THR A 617 -21.97 -21.01 -3.14
C THR A 617 -22.42 -22.22 -2.31
N GLY A 618 -22.87 -22.01 -1.08
CA GLY A 618 -23.52 -23.01 -0.22
C GLY A 618 -24.52 -22.36 0.73
N ASP A 619 -24.97 -23.09 1.74
CA ASP A 619 -25.86 -22.52 2.76
C ASP A 619 -25.05 -21.64 3.72
N ALA A 620 -25.19 -20.32 3.60
CA ALA A 620 -24.56 -19.36 4.51
C ALA A 620 -25.50 -19.00 5.67
N HIS A 621 -24.92 -18.80 6.86
CA HIS A 621 -25.68 -18.56 8.09
C HIS A 621 -25.42 -17.16 8.65
N SER A 622 -26.49 -16.57 9.20
CA SER A 622 -26.44 -15.27 9.88
C SER A 622 -25.83 -14.14 9.02
N VAL A 623 -26.11 -14.15 7.72
CA VAL A 623 -25.62 -13.13 6.79
C VAL A 623 -26.34 -11.82 7.06
N SER A 624 -25.61 -10.79 7.46
CA SER A 624 -26.11 -9.44 7.67
C SER A 624 -25.39 -8.49 6.73
N LEU A 625 -26.16 -7.71 5.97
CA LEU A 625 -25.64 -6.69 5.09
C LEU A 625 -26.26 -5.34 5.44
N LYS A 626 -25.42 -4.33 5.57
CA LYS A 626 -25.81 -2.94 5.71
C LYS A 626 -25.02 -2.10 4.73
N LEU A 627 -25.72 -1.39 3.86
CA LEU A 627 -25.14 -0.56 2.81
C LEU A 627 -25.56 0.89 2.99
N ARG A 628 -24.61 1.82 2.93
CA ARG A 628 -24.85 3.27 2.96
C ARG A 628 -24.23 3.90 1.73
N THR A 629 -24.93 4.87 1.12
CA THR A 629 -24.31 5.71 0.10
C THR A 629 -23.27 6.61 0.74
N VAL A 630 -22.12 6.76 0.08
CA VAL A 630 -21.13 7.78 0.42
C VAL A 630 -21.23 8.89 -0.61
N ARG A 631 -21.47 10.12 -0.15
CA ARG A 631 -21.55 11.32 -1.01
C ARG A 631 -20.16 11.78 -1.41
N SER A 632 -20.11 12.51 -2.52
CA SER A 632 -18.88 13.15 -2.98
C SER A 632 -18.36 14.18 -1.97
N VAL A 633 -17.04 14.30 -1.88
CA VAL A 633 -16.29 15.27 -1.07
C VAL A 633 -15.83 16.49 -1.89
N TRP A 634 -16.07 16.48 -3.21
CA TRP A 634 -15.70 17.55 -4.15
C TRP A 634 -16.74 18.68 -4.22
#